data_AF-A0A8C7AL12-F1
#
_entry.id   AF-A0A8C7AL12-F1
#
_cell.length_a   1.000
_cell.length_b   1.000
_cell.length_c   1.000
_cell.angle_alpha   90.00
_cell.angle_beta   90.00
_cell.angle_gamma   90.00
#
_symmetry.space_group_name_H-M   'P 1'
#
loop_
_entity.id
_entity.type
_entity.pdbx_description
1 polymer ?
#
loop_
_entity_poly.entity_id
_entity_poly.type
_entity_poly.pdbx_seq_one_letter_code
_entity_poly.pdbx_strand_id
1 'polypeptide(L)'
;MNQEKLAKLQAQVRIGGKGTARRKKKVVHRTATADDKKLQTGIEEVNMIKDGGTVIHFNNPKVQASLSANTFAITGHAEAKPITEMLPGILSQLGADSLTSLRNLAEQFPRHVLDSKAPKPEDIDEEDDDQIGKQFYLSSFFPQ
;
A
#
# COMPACT_ATOMS: atom_id res chain seq x y z
N MET A 1 -42.91 23.45 -38.89
CA MET A 1 -42.48 22.05 -39.17
C MET A 1 -42.61 21.82 -40.66
N ASN A 2 -41.49 21.63 -41.37
CA ASN A 2 -41.45 21.57 -42.83
C ASN A 2 -41.49 20.09 -43.28
N GLN A 3 -42.62 19.64 -43.81
CA GLN A 3 -42.95 18.21 -43.99
C GLN A 3 -41.99 17.47 -44.93
N GLU A 4 -41.47 18.14 -45.96
CA GLU A 4 -40.55 17.51 -46.93
C GLU A 4 -39.19 17.13 -46.32
N LYS A 5 -38.68 17.93 -45.37
CA LYS A 5 -37.43 17.62 -44.66
C LYS A 5 -37.60 16.44 -43.72
N LEU A 6 -38.80 16.27 -43.15
CA LEU A 6 -39.13 15.15 -42.27
C LEU A 6 -39.26 13.85 -43.06
N ALA A 7 -39.87 13.88 -44.25
CA ALA A 7 -39.99 12.73 -45.14
C ALA A 7 -38.62 12.24 -45.64
N LYS A 8 -37.72 13.15 -45.99
CA LYS A 8 -36.33 12.81 -46.38
C LYS A 8 -35.54 12.19 -45.24
N LEU A 9 -35.74 12.66 -44.00
CA LEU A 9 -35.10 12.06 -42.82
C LEU A 9 -35.62 10.65 -42.55
N GLN A 10 -36.93 10.41 -42.71
CA GLN A 10 -37.54 9.08 -42.53
C GLN A 10 -37.01 8.04 -43.53
N ALA A 11 -36.76 8.43 -44.78
CA ALA A 11 -36.19 7.53 -45.79
C ALA A 11 -34.70 7.19 -45.52
N GLN A 12 -33.98 8.04 -44.78
CA GLN A 12 -32.57 7.84 -44.45
C GLN A 12 -32.35 7.03 -43.17
N VAL A 13 -33.42 6.81 -42.38
CA VAL A 13 -33.35 5.93 -41.21
C VAL A 13 -33.26 4.49 -41.73
N ARG A 14 -32.06 3.95 -41.60
CA ARG A 14 -31.63 2.61 -41.98
C ARG A 14 -32.36 1.54 -41.15
N ILE A 15 -33.66 1.41 -41.32
CA ILE A 15 -34.51 0.38 -40.72
C ILE A 15 -34.44 -0.82 -41.66
N GLY A 16 -33.49 -1.71 -41.41
CA GLY A 16 -33.21 -2.85 -42.27
C GLY A 16 -34.46 -3.70 -42.52
N GLY A 17 -34.99 -3.63 -43.75
CA GLY A 17 -36.06 -4.50 -44.24
C GLY A 17 -35.53 -5.85 -44.75
N LYS A 18 -36.44 -6.80 -44.98
CA LYS A 18 -36.14 -8.13 -45.55
C LYS A 18 -35.51 -7.96 -46.93
N GLY A 19 -34.25 -8.37 -47.10
CA GLY A 19 -33.47 -8.19 -48.33
C GLY A 19 -32.50 -7.00 -48.34
N THR A 20 -32.52 -6.13 -47.32
CA THR A 20 -31.51 -5.06 -47.20
C THR A 20 -30.14 -5.62 -46.81
N ALA A 21 -29.06 -5.03 -47.36
CA ALA A 21 -27.70 -5.49 -47.11
C ALA A 21 -27.37 -5.42 -45.61
N ARG A 22 -27.35 -6.60 -44.97
CA ARG A 22 -26.92 -6.74 -43.57
C ARG A 22 -25.45 -6.32 -43.49
N ARG A 23 -25.16 -5.25 -42.75
CA ARG A 23 -23.78 -4.84 -42.47
C ARG A 23 -23.08 -6.02 -41.80
N LYS A 24 -22.11 -6.64 -42.48
CA LYS A 24 -21.25 -7.64 -41.83
C LYS A 24 -20.53 -6.91 -40.69
N LYS A 25 -20.88 -7.24 -39.44
CA LYS A 25 -20.15 -6.77 -38.28
C LYS A 25 -18.73 -7.27 -38.43
N LYS A 26 -17.78 -6.39 -38.78
CA LYS A 26 -16.37 -6.70 -38.67
C LYS A 26 -16.07 -6.73 -37.17
N VAL A 27 -16.08 -7.93 -36.60
CA VAL A 27 -15.59 -8.15 -35.24
C VAL A 27 -14.08 -8.08 -35.35
N VAL A 28 -13.53 -6.88 -35.14
CA VAL A 28 -12.09 -6.70 -35.00
C VAL A 28 -11.75 -7.21 -33.61
N HIS A 29 -11.20 -8.42 -33.53
CA HIS A 29 -10.52 -8.87 -32.32
C HIS A 29 -9.26 -8.04 -32.16
N ARG A 30 -9.33 -7.01 -31.32
CA ARG A 30 -8.16 -6.28 -30.86
C ARG A 30 -7.53 -7.14 -29.77
N THR A 31 -6.45 -7.83 -30.09
CA THR A 31 -5.63 -8.56 -29.12
C THR A 31 -4.91 -7.56 -28.23
N ALA A 32 -5.52 -7.24 -27.10
CA ALA A 32 -4.92 -6.45 -26.02
C ALA A 32 -4.18 -7.39 -25.06
N THR A 33 -3.11 -8.05 -25.49
CA THR A 33 -2.45 -9.10 -24.67
C THR A 33 -0.95 -9.22 -24.94
N ALA A 34 -0.20 -8.12 -24.84
CA ALA A 34 1.27 -8.18 -24.84
C ALA A 34 1.86 -7.64 -23.52
N ASP A 35 1.34 -6.54 -23.00
CA ASP A 35 1.87 -5.93 -21.77
C ASP A 35 1.44 -6.63 -20.48
N ASP A 36 0.36 -7.43 -20.52
CA ASP A 36 -0.25 -7.99 -19.31
C ASP A 36 0.64 -9.03 -18.60
N LYS A 37 1.60 -9.65 -19.30
CA LYS A 37 2.45 -10.70 -18.72
C LYS A 37 3.69 -10.17 -18.02
N LYS A 38 4.19 -8.98 -18.39
CA LYS A 38 5.41 -8.40 -17.80
C LYS A 38 5.15 -7.67 -16.49
N LEU A 39 3.92 -7.21 -16.27
CA LEU A 39 3.51 -6.54 -15.03
C LEU A 39 2.88 -7.50 -14.01
N GLN A 40 2.73 -8.78 -14.36
CA GLN A 40 2.36 -9.85 -13.42
C GLN A 40 3.56 -10.43 -12.65
N THR A 41 4.77 -9.91 -12.82
CA THR A 41 5.90 -10.31 -11.98
C THR A 41 5.68 -9.73 -10.58
N GLY A 42 5.61 -10.61 -9.58
CA GLY A 42 5.03 -10.36 -8.25
C GLY A 42 5.48 -9.06 -7.58
N ILE A 43 4.55 -8.14 -7.42
CA ILE A 43 4.73 -6.95 -6.59
C ILE A 43 4.70 -7.41 -5.13
N GLU A 44 5.74 -7.07 -4.38
CA GLU A 44 5.86 -7.42 -2.97
C GLU A 44 4.92 -6.56 -2.11
N GLU A 45 4.87 -5.26 -2.36
CA GLU A 45 4.02 -4.35 -1.62
C GLU A 45 3.62 -3.11 -2.44
N VAL A 46 2.50 -2.50 -2.07
CA VAL A 46 2.12 -1.16 -2.53
C VAL A 46 1.74 -0.32 -1.32
N ASN A 47 2.35 0.87 -1.21
CA ASN A 47 2.09 1.82 -0.14
C ASN A 47 1.44 3.09 -0.70
N MET A 48 0.24 3.42 -0.22
CA MET A 48 -0.41 4.69 -0.52
C MET A 48 -0.31 5.60 0.70
N ILE A 49 0.57 6.60 0.62
CA ILE A 49 0.80 7.57 1.71
C ILE A 49 -0.30 8.63 1.67
N LYS A 50 -0.95 8.86 2.81
CA LYS A 50 -1.90 9.95 3.00
C LYS A 50 -1.28 11.05 3.85
N ASP A 51 -1.79 12.27 3.70
CA ASP A 51 -1.28 13.45 4.41
C ASP A 51 -1.46 13.37 5.93
N GLY A 52 -2.43 12.58 6.41
CA GLY A 52 -2.73 12.39 7.83
C GLY A 52 -1.80 11.41 8.57
N GLY A 53 -0.60 11.14 8.06
CA GLY A 53 0.34 10.22 8.72
C GLY A 53 -0.08 8.75 8.67
N THR A 54 -1.04 8.41 7.83
CA THR A 54 -1.53 7.04 7.64
C THR A 54 -1.16 6.56 6.26
N VAL A 55 -0.76 5.30 6.16
CA VAL A 55 -0.45 4.62 4.90
C VAL A 55 -1.50 3.53 4.70
N ILE A 56 -2.09 3.46 3.50
CA ILE A 56 -2.79 2.23 3.10
C ILE A 56 -1.74 1.29 2.52
N HIS A 57 -1.45 0.24 3.25
CA HIS A 57 -0.49 -0.79 2.89
C HIS A 57 -1.20 -1.99 2.26
N PHE A 58 -0.66 -2.46 1.15
CA PHE A 58 -1.05 -3.71 0.51
C PHE A 58 0.14 -4.64 0.51
N ASN A 59 0.00 -5.80 1.15
CA ASN A 59 1.00 -6.87 1.10
C ASN A 59 0.69 -7.83 -0.05
N ASN A 60 1.69 -8.13 -0.88
CA ASN A 60 1.63 -8.94 -2.09
C ASN A 60 0.37 -8.70 -2.96
N PRO A 61 0.06 -7.45 -3.36
CA PRO A 61 -1.13 -7.17 -4.14
C PRO A 61 -1.01 -7.67 -5.58
N LYS A 62 -2.16 -7.95 -6.18
CA LYS A 62 -2.27 -8.09 -7.63
C LYS A 62 -2.42 -6.70 -8.25
N VAL A 63 -1.43 -6.31 -9.04
CA VAL A 63 -1.38 -5.02 -9.73
C VAL A 63 -1.54 -5.23 -11.22
N GLN A 64 -2.44 -4.46 -11.82
CA GLN A 64 -2.52 -4.26 -13.26
C GLN A 64 -2.08 -2.83 -13.53
N ALA A 65 -1.18 -2.63 -14.48
CA ALA A 65 -0.68 -1.30 -14.79
C ALA A 65 -0.67 -1.05 -16.29
N SER A 66 -0.91 0.21 -16.65
CA SER A 66 -0.68 0.74 -17.98
C SER A 66 0.27 1.92 -17.83
N LEU A 67 1.56 1.67 -18.06
CA LEU A 67 2.61 2.70 -17.96
C LEU A 67 2.41 3.80 -19.00
N SER A 68 1.88 3.49 -20.18
CA SER A 68 1.58 4.48 -21.22
C SER A 68 0.43 5.42 -20.83
N ALA A 69 -0.48 4.97 -19.98
CA ALA A 69 -1.61 5.75 -19.47
C ALA A 69 -1.42 6.21 -18.01
N ASN A 70 -0.24 5.97 -17.41
CA ASN A 70 0.05 6.22 -15.99
C ASN A 70 -1.07 5.72 -15.06
N THR A 71 -1.70 4.59 -15.39
CA THR A 71 -2.87 4.08 -14.68
C THR A 71 -2.54 2.76 -14.03
N PHE A 72 -2.80 2.66 -12.73
CA PHE A 72 -2.59 1.46 -11.92
C PHE A 72 -3.91 1.02 -11.30
N ALA A 73 -4.23 -0.26 -11.40
CA ALA A 73 -5.33 -0.91 -10.70
C ALA A 73 -4.74 -1.92 -9.72
N ILE A 74 -4.98 -1.69 -8.43
CA ILE A 74 -4.41 -2.46 -7.34
C ILE A 74 -5.56 -3.24 -6.68
N THR A 75 -5.37 -4.55 -6.53
CA THR A 75 -6.34 -5.45 -5.90
C THR A 75 -5.63 -6.29 -4.84
N GLY A 76 -6.15 -6.30 -3.63
CA GLY A 76 -5.53 -7.00 -2.49
C GLY A 76 -6.13 -6.55 -1.17
N HIS A 77 -5.65 -7.16 -0.08
CA HIS A 77 -6.00 -6.74 1.27
C HIS A 77 -5.34 -5.39 1.57
N ALA A 78 -6.14 -4.44 2.05
CA ALA A 78 -5.70 -3.09 2.37
C ALA A 78 -5.68 -2.90 3.89
N GLU A 79 -4.52 -2.57 4.44
CA GLU A 79 -4.36 -2.26 5.87
C GLU A 79 -4.02 -0.79 6.03
N ALA A 80 -4.84 -0.07 6.78
CA ALA A 80 -4.51 1.30 7.17
C ALA A 80 -3.59 1.25 8.39
N LYS A 81 -2.31 1.60 8.20
CA LYS A 81 -1.29 1.64 9.25
C LYS A 81 -0.80 3.07 9.46
N PRO A 82 -0.53 3.50 10.69
CA PRO A 82 0.20 4.75 10.91
C PRO A 82 1.63 4.60 10.35
N ILE A 83 2.13 5.66 9.74
CA ILE A 83 3.46 5.68 9.12
C ILE A 83 4.59 5.35 10.10
N THR A 84 4.37 5.61 11.39
CA THR A 84 5.30 5.31 12.49
C THR A 84 5.55 3.82 12.68
N GLU A 85 4.59 2.95 12.36
CA GLU A 85 4.73 1.49 12.44
C GLU A 85 5.55 0.90 11.28
N MET A 86 5.70 1.64 10.18
CA MET A 86 6.47 1.23 9.01
C MET A 86 7.90 1.81 8.99
N LEU A 87 8.31 2.48 10.07
CA LEU A 87 9.68 2.99 10.23
C LEU A 87 10.64 1.85 10.62
N PRO A 88 11.89 1.85 10.12
CA PRO A 88 12.48 2.85 9.24
C PRO A 88 12.28 2.59 7.74
N GLY A 89 11.75 1.42 7.34
CA GLY A 89 11.74 0.96 5.94
C GLY A 89 11.04 1.92 4.96
N ILE A 90 9.93 2.51 5.40
CA ILE A 90 9.14 3.43 4.56
C ILE A 90 9.89 4.71 4.16
N LEU A 91 10.92 5.11 4.93
CA LEU A 91 11.69 6.34 4.66
C LEU A 91 12.34 6.35 3.27
N SER A 92 12.70 5.17 2.75
CA SER A 92 13.28 5.01 1.41
C SER A 92 12.28 5.28 0.28
N GLN A 93 10.98 5.17 0.57
CA GLN A 93 9.88 5.36 -0.38
C GLN A 93 9.25 6.75 -0.27
N LEU A 94 9.46 7.44 0.86
CA LEU A 94 8.96 8.81 1.07
C LEU A 94 9.80 9.83 0.31
N GLY A 95 9.12 10.77 -0.35
CA GLY A 95 9.73 11.99 -0.87
C GLY A 95 9.91 13.07 0.20
N ALA A 96 10.60 14.15 -0.16
CA ALA A 96 10.85 15.30 0.74
C ALA A 96 9.55 15.91 1.30
N ASP A 97 8.49 15.94 0.50
CA ASP A 97 7.19 16.48 0.89
C ASP A 97 6.53 15.61 1.98
N SER A 98 6.50 14.29 1.78
CA SER A 98 5.93 13.34 2.76
C SER A 98 6.72 13.29 4.07
N LEU A 99 8.04 13.50 4.02
CA LEU A 99 8.90 13.61 5.21
C LEU A 99 8.59 14.85 6.04
N THR A 100 8.20 15.95 5.39
CA THR A 100 7.79 17.17 6.10
C THR A 100 6.49 16.93 6.86
N SER A 101 5.51 16.28 6.23
CA SER A 101 4.27 15.85 6.90
C SER A 101 4.54 14.90 8.08
N LEU A 102 5.49 13.97 7.91
CA LEU A 102 5.93 13.08 8.98
C LEU A 102 6.58 13.83 10.16
N ARG A 103 7.44 14.83 9.89
CA ARG A 103 8.05 15.66 10.94
C ARG A 103 6.99 16.43 11.71
N ASN A 104 6.05 17.08 11.02
CA ASN A 104 4.97 17.81 11.66
C ASN A 104 4.11 16.89 12.55
N LEU A 105 3.90 15.64 12.14
CA LEU A 105 3.21 14.66 12.97
C LEU A 105 4.05 14.25 14.19
N ALA A 106 5.35 13.98 13.99
CA ALA A 106 6.25 13.59 15.06
C ALA A 106 6.45 14.69 16.12
N GLU A 107 6.36 15.96 15.73
CA GLU A 107 6.41 17.10 16.65
C GLU A 107 5.16 17.23 17.52
N GLN A 108 4.00 16.73 17.05
CA GLN A 108 2.76 16.68 17.83
C GLN A 108 2.72 15.51 18.82
N PHE A 109 3.57 14.50 18.65
CA PHE A 109 3.75 13.45 19.65
C PHE A 109 4.66 13.95 20.78
N PRO A 110 4.22 13.89 22.05
CA PRO A 110 5.13 14.15 23.16
C PRO A 110 6.32 13.19 23.06
N ARG A 111 7.53 13.75 23.11
CA ARG A 111 8.85 13.09 23.06
C ARG A 111 9.08 12.13 24.25
N HIS A 112 8.21 11.14 24.48
CA HIS A 112 8.33 10.23 25.63
C HIS A 112 8.64 8.78 25.25
N VAL A 113 9.23 8.51 24.08
CA VAL A 113 9.60 7.13 23.70
C VAL A 113 11.03 6.98 23.17
N LEU A 114 11.87 8.01 23.21
CA LEU A 114 13.26 7.94 22.73
C LEU A 114 14.32 8.13 23.82
N ASP A 115 13.94 8.19 25.10
CA ASP A 115 14.89 8.25 26.23
C ASP A 115 14.76 7.06 27.17
N SER A 116 14.48 5.88 26.63
CA SER A 116 14.64 4.64 27.38
C SER A 116 15.51 3.70 26.58
N LYS A 117 16.77 3.62 27.03
CA LYS A 117 17.80 2.64 26.69
C LYS A 117 18.86 3.10 25.68
N ALA A 118 19.58 4.15 26.05
CA ALA A 118 21.05 4.13 25.93
C ALA A 118 21.61 3.85 27.34
N PRO A 119 22.26 2.71 27.62
CA PRO A 119 23.05 2.60 28.83
C PRO A 119 24.29 3.48 28.63
N LYS A 120 24.36 4.61 29.34
CA LYS A 120 25.64 5.28 29.56
C LYS A 120 26.50 4.39 30.48
N PRO A 121 27.81 4.26 30.24
CA PRO A 121 28.70 3.64 31.19
C PRO A 121 28.85 4.63 32.36
N GLU A 122 28.21 4.33 33.48
CA GLU A 122 28.53 5.01 34.73
C GLU A 122 29.65 4.22 35.41
N ASP A 123 30.70 4.96 35.75
CA ASP A 123 31.91 4.53 36.41
C ASP A 123 31.60 3.67 37.64
N ILE A 124 32.22 2.49 37.68
CA ILE A 124 32.29 1.63 38.85
C ILE A 124 33.51 2.09 39.63
N ASP A 125 33.31 2.93 40.63
CA ASP A 125 34.21 3.02 41.78
C ASP A 125 33.63 2.11 42.87
N GLU A 126 34.41 1.06 43.19
CA GLU A 126 34.83 0.63 44.54
C GLU A 126 33.89 1.02 45.71
N GLU A 127 33.43 0.16 46.61
CA GLU A 127 33.86 -1.11 47.18
C GLU A 127 32.71 -1.47 48.15
N ASP A 128 32.24 -2.71 48.19
CA ASP A 128 31.90 -3.32 49.47
C ASP A 128 31.76 -4.85 49.30
N ASP A 129 32.61 -5.51 50.08
CA ASP A 129 32.84 -6.93 50.19
C ASP A 129 31.62 -7.71 50.71
N ASP A 130 31.73 -9.03 50.54
CA ASP A 130 31.06 -10.07 51.33
C ASP A 130 29.57 -10.40 51.07
N GLN A 131 29.32 -11.36 50.17
CA GLN A 131 28.83 -12.67 50.62
C GLN A 131 28.88 -13.73 49.49
N ILE A 132 29.85 -14.64 49.58
CA ILE A 132 29.87 -15.90 48.83
C ILE A 132 28.71 -16.77 49.32
N GLY A 133 27.63 -16.80 48.55
CA GLY A 133 26.42 -17.59 48.81
C GLY A 133 26.17 -18.68 47.77
N LYS A 134 27.18 -19.44 47.34
CA LYS A 134 26.97 -20.69 46.60
C LYS A 134 26.94 -21.87 47.57
N GLN A 135 25.93 -21.88 48.43
CA GLN A 135 25.49 -23.10 49.10
C GLN A 135 24.75 -23.93 48.05
N PHE A 136 25.50 -24.77 47.34
CA PHE A 136 24.99 -26.06 46.91
C PHE A 136 24.33 -26.73 48.12
N TYR A 137 23.03 -27.00 48.08
CA TYR A 137 22.50 -28.36 48.20
C TYR A 137 20.97 -28.38 48.08
N LEU A 138 20.52 -29.41 47.38
CA LEU A 138 19.15 -29.89 47.29
C LEU A 138 18.43 -29.84 48.65
N SER A 139 17.17 -29.41 48.65
CA SER A 139 16.06 -30.30 49.03
C SER A 139 14.73 -29.56 48.96
N SER A 140 13.91 -30.04 48.04
CA SER A 140 12.46 -29.97 48.10
C SER A 140 11.95 -30.57 49.42
N PHE A 141 11.39 -29.76 50.33
CA PHE A 141 10.40 -30.23 51.31
C PHE A 141 9.67 -29.05 52.01
N PHE A 142 8.50 -28.67 51.49
CA PHE A 142 7.34 -28.23 52.31
C PHE A 142 6.68 -29.51 52.91
N PRO A 143 5.67 -29.47 53.80
CA PRO A 143 5.15 -28.46 54.75
C PRO A 143 4.89 -29.01 56.19
N GLN A 144 4.79 -28.13 57.19
CA GLN A 144 3.60 -27.86 58.03
C GLN A 144 3.93 -26.86 59.14
#